data_AF-A0A822CEZ5-F1
#
_entry.id   AF-A0A822CEZ5-F1
#
_cell.length_a   1.000
_cell.length_b   1.000
_cell.length_c   1.000
_cell.angle_alpha   90.00
_cell.angle_beta   90.00
_cell.angle_gamma   90.00
#
_symmetry.space_group_name_H-M   'P 1'
#
loop_
_entity.id
_entity.type
_entity.pdbx_description
1 polymer ?
#
loop_
_entity_poly.entity_id
_entity_poly.type
_entity_poly.pdbx_seq_one_letter_code
_entity_poly.pdbx_strand_id
1 'polypeptide(L)'
;ATCKICKSKIRGTKGVTSNYNRHAKDFHPSEYESWQEQLQSISLTGQKKITDTITVHKVKHSSSSRYSTIHSRQVELQKSIVENLIIELGLPLSLIERSGFITFMSNVDPK
;
A
#
# COMPACT_ATOMS: atom_id res chain seq x y z
N ALA A 1 -20.76 -12.03 9.69
CA ALA A 1 -21.02 -13.11 8.73
C ALA A 1 -20.36 -14.41 9.21
N THR A 2 -20.54 -15.54 8.53
CA THR A 2 -20.03 -16.85 8.98
C THR A 2 -18.93 -17.34 8.05
N CYS A 3 -17.81 -17.81 8.62
CA CYS A 3 -16.74 -18.42 7.84
C CYS A 3 -17.24 -19.72 7.19
N LYS A 4 -16.93 -19.94 5.91
CA LYS A 4 -17.34 -21.18 5.21
C LYS A 4 -16.43 -22.37 5.51
N ILE A 5 -15.20 -22.12 5.96
CA ILE A 5 -14.21 -23.16 6.27
C ILE A 5 -14.46 -23.71 7.68
N CYS A 6 -14.40 -22.86 8.70
CA CYS A 6 -14.59 -23.29 10.09
C CYS A 6 -16.01 -23.10 10.65
N LYS A 7 -16.96 -22.55 9.89
CA LYS A 7 -18.34 -22.26 10.34
C LYS A 7 -18.43 -21.29 11.54
N SER A 8 -17.33 -20.66 11.93
CA SER A 8 -17.29 -19.68 13.02
C SER A 8 -17.97 -18.36 12.64
N LYS A 9 -18.66 -17.76 13.61
CA LYS A 9 -19.28 -16.44 13.44
C LYS A 9 -18.23 -15.34 13.55
N ILE A 10 -18.01 -14.62 12.46
CA ILE A 10 -17.12 -13.45 12.39
C ILE A 10 -17.96 -12.19 12.66
N ARG A 11 -17.63 -11.48 13.74
CA ARG A 11 -18.22 -10.18 14.06
C ARG A 11 -17.61 -9.10 13.16
N GLY A 12 -18.45 -8.39 12.42
CA GLY A 12 -18.00 -7.33 11.53
C GLY A 12 -19.13 -6.36 11.19
N THR A 13 -18.79 -5.08 11.09
CA THR A 13 -19.67 -4.02 10.62
C THR A 13 -19.77 -4.07 9.10
N LYS A 14 -20.93 -3.74 8.53
CA LYS A 14 -21.12 -3.73 7.06
C LYS A 14 -20.09 -2.80 6.41
N GLY A 15 -19.38 -3.30 5.38
CA GLY A 15 -18.42 -2.52 4.60
C GLY A 15 -16.94 -2.70 4.96
N VAL A 16 -16.60 -3.41 6.05
CA VAL A 16 -15.19 -3.60 6.47
C VAL A 16 -14.78 -5.07 6.30
N THR A 17 -13.81 -5.33 5.40
CA THR A 17 -13.30 -6.68 5.13
C THR A 17 -12.14 -7.09 6.03
N SER A 18 -11.52 -6.16 6.76
CA SER A 18 -10.34 -6.40 7.60
C SER A 18 -10.51 -7.51 8.64
N ASN A 19 -11.70 -7.64 9.24
CA ASN A 19 -11.97 -8.68 10.24
C ASN A 19 -12.01 -10.09 9.60
N TYR A 20 -12.50 -10.18 8.37
CA TYR A 20 -12.53 -11.44 7.62
C TYR A 20 -11.13 -11.83 7.16
N ASN A 21 -10.34 -10.85 6.73
CA ASN A 21 -8.96 -11.06 6.32
C ASN A 21 -8.09 -11.55 7.50
N ARG A 22 -8.23 -10.91 8.66
CA ARG A 22 -7.55 -11.34 9.89
C ARG A 22 -7.95 -12.76 10.31
N HIS A 23 -9.24 -13.07 10.29
CA HIS A 23 -9.72 -14.40 10.63
C HIS A 23 -9.16 -15.48 9.68
N ALA A 24 -9.10 -15.20 8.37
CA ALA A 24 -8.48 -16.13 7.42
C ALA A 24 -6.99 -16.33 7.71
N LYS A 25 -6.24 -15.25 7.99
CA LYS A 25 -4.81 -15.34 8.30
C LYS A 25 -4.50 -16.14 9.56
N ASP A 26 -5.28 -15.94 10.62
CA ASP A 26 -4.97 -16.50 11.95
C ASP A 26 -5.47 -17.96 12.10
N PHE A 27 -6.60 -18.31 11.47
CA PHE A 27 -7.23 -19.62 11.63
C PHE A 27 -7.10 -20.53 10.40
N HIS A 28 -6.78 -19.97 9.23
CA HIS A 28 -6.68 -20.67 7.95
C HIS A 28 -5.43 -20.24 7.17
N PRO A 29 -4.22 -20.37 7.76
CA PRO A 29 -2.99 -19.81 7.19
C PRO A 29 -2.63 -20.43 5.83
N SER A 30 -2.86 -21.73 5.64
CA SER A 30 -2.53 -22.44 4.41
C SER A 30 -3.45 -22.02 3.25
N GLU A 31 -4.75 -21.91 3.51
CA GLU A 31 -5.72 -21.43 2.53
C GLU A 31 -5.51 -19.94 2.23
N TYR A 32 -5.12 -19.16 3.24
CA TYR A 32 -4.80 -17.76 3.09
C TYR A 32 -3.59 -17.54 2.18
N GLU A 33 -2.50 -18.30 2.36
CA GLU A 33 -1.33 -18.25 1.46
C GLU A 33 -1.70 -18.60 0.03
N SER A 34 -2.43 -19.70 -0.17
CA SER A 34 -2.86 -20.11 -1.52
C SER A 34 -3.72 -19.04 -2.20
N TRP A 35 -4.61 -18.38 -1.46
CA TRP A 35 -5.38 -17.24 -2.00
C TRP A 35 -4.51 -16.04 -2.32
N GLN A 36 -3.49 -15.72 -1.51
CA GLN A 36 -2.56 -14.63 -1.82
C GLN A 36 -1.76 -14.92 -3.08
N GLU A 37 -1.26 -16.15 -3.26
CA GLU A 37 -0.54 -16.60 -4.45
C GLU A 37 -1.42 -16.54 -5.71
N GLN A 38 -2.67 -17.01 -5.61
CA GLN A 38 -3.65 -16.88 -6.69
C GLN A 38 -3.93 -15.41 -7.05
N LEU A 39 -4.06 -14.55 -6.04
CA LEU A 39 -4.26 -13.12 -6.27
C LEU A 39 -3.02 -12.42 -6.85
N GLN A 40 -1.82 -12.98 -6.69
CA GLN A 40 -0.60 -12.48 -7.34
C GLN A 40 -0.48 -12.98 -8.78
N SER A 41 -0.88 -14.22 -9.06
CA SER A 41 -0.89 -14.76 -10.42
C SER A 41 -2.00 -14.15 -11.30
N ILE A 42 -3.15 -13.81 -10.72
CA ILE A 42 -4.24 -13.08 -11.41
C ILE A 42 -3.84 -11.63 -11.73
N SER A 43 -2.92 -11.03 -10.97
CA SER A 43 -2.38 -9.70 -11.30
C SER A 43 -1.51 -9.68 -12.56
N LEU A 44 -0.98 -10.83 -13.02
CA LEU A 44 -0.25 -10.94 -14.29
C LEU A 44 -1.18 -10.93 -15.52
N THR A 45 -2.48 -11.18 -15.35
CA THR A 45 -3.49 -11.18 -16.42
C THR A 45 -4.42 -9.97 -16.42
N GLY A 46 -4.02 -8.89 -15.73
CA GLY A 46 -4.56 -7.55 -16.02
C GLY A 46 -5.84 -7.15 -15.28
N GLN A 47 -6.10 -7.68 -14.08
CA GLN A 47 -7.16 -7.14 -13.21
C GLN A 47 -6.57 -6.40 -12.01
N LYS A 48 -6.75 -5.07 -12.05
CA LYS A 48 -6.25 -4.09 -11.07
C LYS A 48 -6.94 -4.32 -9.71
N LYS A 49 -6.15 -4.49 -8.65
CA LYS A 49 -6.66 -4.64 -7.28
C LYS A 49 -7.09 -3.28 -6.74
N ILE A 50 -8.18 -3.26 -5.97
CA ILE A 50 -8.76 -2.05 -5.37
C ILE A 50 -7.78 -1.35 -4.40
N THR A 51 -6.72 -2.02 -3.93
CA THR A 51 -5.60 -1.39 -3.20
C THR A 51 -4.88 -0.32 -4.03
N ASP A 52 -5.00 -0.32 -5.35
CA ASP A 52 -4.54 0.76 -6.24
C ASP A 52 -5.44 2.01 -6.22
N THR A 53 -6.49 2.03 -5.38
CA THR A 53 -7.45 3.14 -5.27
C THR A 53 -7.25 3.97 -3.99
N ILE A 54 -6.44 3.49 -3.04
CA ILE A 54 -6.01 4.28 -1.86
C ILE A 54 -4.67 4.98 -2.11
N THR A 55 -4.04 4.74 -3.26
CA THR A 55 -3.13 5.72 -3.88
C THR A 55 -3.94 6.92 -4.35
N VAL A 56 -4.09 7.84 -3.39
CA VAL A 56 -4.51 9.24 -3.46
C VAL A 56 -4.68 9.75 -4.88
N HIS A 57 -5.92 10.16 -5.18
CA HIS A 57 -6.29 11.14 -6.20
C HIS A 57 -5.21 11.48 -7.23
N LYS A 58 -5.30 10.80 -8.38
CA LYS A 58 -4.62 11.12 -9.64
C LYS A 58 -4.47 12.64 -9.84
N VAL A 59 -3.24 13.10 -9.89
CA VAL A 59 -2.83 14.00 -10.96
C VAL A 59 -2.20 13.11 -12.04
N LYS A 60 -2.88 13.00 -13.18
CA LYS A 60 -2.34 12.39 -14.39
C LYS A 60 -1.10 13.18 -14.81
N HIS A 61 0.09 12.66 -14.53
CA HIS A 61 1.25 12.94 -15.36
C HIS A 61 1.69 11.67 -16.10
N SER A 62 1.77 11.85 -17.40
CA SER A 62 2.23 10.93 -18.42
C SER A 62 3.61 10.34 -18.10
N SER A 63 3.76 9.04 -18.40
CA SER A 63 4.97 8.37 -18.90
C SER A 63 6.35 8.86 -18.41
N SER A 64 6.91 8.18 -17.40
CA SER A 64 8.33 7.81 -17.31
C SER A 64 8.50 6.97 -16.05
N SER A 65 8.33 5.66 -16.19
CA SER A 65 8.69 4.71 -15.14
C SER A 65 10.21 4.62 -15.12
N ARG A 66 10.89 5.25 -14.15
CA ARG A 66 12.32 4.95 -13.94
C ARG A 66 12.60 4.12 -12.70
N TYR A 67 11.66 3.99 -11.77
CA TYR A 67 11.92 3.30 -10.50
C TYR A 67 10.74 2.41 -10.12
N SER A 68 11.01 1.10 -10.04
CA SER A 68 10.12 0.15 -9.35
C SER A 68 10.20 0.46 -7.85
N THR A 69 9.12 0.18 -7.12
CA THR A 69 9.00 0.39 -5.66
C THR A 69 10.06 -0.32 -4.81
N ILE A 70 10.96 -1.08 -5.44
CA ILE A 70 12.04 -1.87 -4.83
C ILE A 70 13.42 -1.19 -5.04
N HIS A 71 13.50 -0.07 -5.75
CA HIS A 71 14.80 0.50 -6.06
C HIS A 71 15.47 1.15 -4.82
N SER A 72 16.72 0.77 -4.55
CA SER A 72 17.53 1.15 -3.38
C SER A 72 17.53 2.65 -3.07
N ARG A 73 17.83 3.50 -4.06
CA ARG A 73 17.83 4.97 -3.90
C ARG A 73 16.49 5.55 -3.46
N GLN A 74 15.35 4.98 -3.90
CA GLN A 74 14.03 5.43 -3.46
C GLN A 74 13.79 5.05 -1.99
N VAL A 75 14.20 3.83 -1.60
CA VAL A 75 14.12 3.38 -0.20
C VAL A 75 14.98 4.26 0.70
N GLU A 76 16.18 4.62 0.25
CA GLU A 76 17.10 5.50 0.99
C GLU A 76 16.56 6.92 1.13
N LEU A 77 16.01 7.49 0.06
CA LEU A 77 15.37 8.81 0.10
C LEU A 77 14.16 8.83 1.03
N GLN A 78 13.29 7.82 0.95
CA GLN A 78 12.13 7.70 1.85
C GLN A 78 12.56 7.56 3.31
N LYS A 79 13.57 6.72 3.58
CA LYS A 79 14.13 6.55 4.91
C LYS A 79 14.70 7.86 5.46
N SER A 80 15.49 8.59 4.67
CA SER A 80 16.07 9.87 5.05
C SER A 80 15.02 10.95 5.32
N ILE A 81 13.93 11.00 4.54
CA ILE A 81 12.81 11.91 4.81
C ILE A 81 12.17 11.60 6.16
N VAL A 82 11.91 10.32 6.46
CA VAL A 82 11.28 9.96 7.74
C VAL A 82 12.22 10.22 8.92
N GLU A 83 13.46 9.75 8.86
CA GLU A 83 14.40 9.84 9.98
C GLU A 83 14.85 11.28 10.21
N ASN A 84 15.37 11.96 9.17
CA ASN A 84 16.00 13.26 9.37
C ASN A 84 14.96 14.39 9.34
N LEU A 85 14.00 14.35 8.41
CA LEU A 85 13.06 15.45 8.22
C LEU A 85 11.91 15.42 9.24
N ILE A 86 11.31 14.25 9.47
CA ILE A 86 10.13 14.14 10.33
C ILE A 86 10.53 13.94 11.79
N ILE A 87 11.46 13.02 12.07
CA ILE A 87 11.83 12.67 13.45
C ILE A 87 12.84 13.68 14.01
N GLU A 88 14.02 13.83 13.40
CA GLU A 88 15.09 14.67 13.96
C GLU A 88 14.73 16.17 13.95
N LEU A 89 14.19 16.68 12.84
CA LEU A 89 13.74 18.07 12.77
C LEU A 89 12.34 18.29 13.37
N GLY A 90 11.64 17.23 13.78
CA GLY A 90 10.31 17.30 14.40
C GLY A 90 9.23 17.88 13.50
N LEU A 91 9.39 17.78 12.17
CA LEU A 91 8.42 18.35 11.22
C LEU A 91 7.18 17.44 11.12
N PRO A 92 5.98 18.02 10.96
CA PRO A 92 4.76 17.23 10.92
C PRO A 92 4.69 16.37 9.64
N LEU A 93 4.19 15.14 9.78
CA LEU A 93 3.98 14.22 8.64
C LEU A 93 3.14 14.83 7.52
N SER A 94 2.21 15.73 7.84
CA SER A 94 1.42 16.44 6.82
C SER A 94 2.26 17.27 5.83
N LEU A 95 3.50 17.62 6.18
CA LEU A 95 4.40 18.39 5.31
C LEU A 95 4.65 17.68 3.98
N ILE A 96 4.85 16.36 4.02
CA ILE A 96 5.19 15.56 2.83
C ILE A 96 4.00 15.35 1.89
N GLU A 97 2.78 15.58 2.37
CA GLU A 97 1.55 15.52 1.57
C GLU A 97 1.27 16.84 0.83
N ARG A 98 1.94 17.93 1.20
CA ARG A 98 1.72 19.23 0.57
C ARG A 98 2.29 19.25 -0.84
N SER A 99 1.53 19.86 -1.77
CA SER A 99 1.93 19.99 -3.18
C SER A 99 3.32 20.61 -3.36
N GLY A 100 3.68 21.62 -2.56
CA GLY A 100 5.00 22.24 -2.60
C GLY A 100 6.15 21.28 -2.31
N PHE A 101 5.97 20.36 -1.34
CA PHE A 101 6.95 19.33 -1.06
C PHE A 101 7.06 18.32 -2.20
N ILE A 102 5.92 17.92 -2.78
CA ILE A 102 5.89 17.01 -3.94
C ILE A 102 6.62 17.63 -5.14
N THR A 103 6.37 18.92 -5.44
CA THR A 103 7.07 19.66 -6.49
C THR A 103 8.56 19.77 -6.20
N PHE A 104 8.94 20.08 -4.95
CA PHE A 104 10.34 20.08 -4.52
C PHE A 104 11.01 18.73 -4.78
N MET A 105 10.38 17.64 -4.36
CA MET A 105 10.92 16.28 -4.57
C MET A 105 11.03 15.92 -6.05
N SER A 106 10.12 16.40 -6.92
CA SER A 106 10.23 16.20 -8.36
C SER A 106 11.42 16.93 -9.01
N ASN A 107 11.95 17.97 -8.35
CA ASN A 107 13.14 18.70 -8.80
C ASN A 107 14.43 18.12 -8.21
N VAL A 108 14.37 17.63 -6.95
CA VAL A 108 15.52 17.04 -6.25
C VAL A 108 15.84 15.64 -6.77
N ASP A 109 14.80 14.86 -7.05
CA ASP A 109 14.94 13.56 -7.68
C ASP A 109 14.08 13.51 -8.96
N PRO A 110 14.53 14.21 -10.02
CA PRO A 110 13.82 14.21 -11.29
C PRO A 110 13.87 12.80 -11.87
N LYS A 111 12.67 12.26 -12.12
CA LYS A 111 12.48 10.92 -12.69
C LYS A 111 13.33 10.68 -13.91
#